data_AF-A0A8E0RL85-F1
#
_entry.id   AF-A0A8E0RL85-F1
#
_cell.length_a   1.000
_cell.length_b   1.000
_cell.length_c   1.000
_cell.angle_alpha   90.00
_cell.angle_beta   90.00
_cell.angle_gamma   90.00
#
_symmetry.space_group_name_H-M   'P 1'
#
loop_
_entity.id
_entity.type
_entity.pdbx_description
1 polymer ?
#
loop_
_entity_poly.entity_id
_entity_poly.type
_entity_poly.pdbx_seq_one_letter_code
_entity_poly.pdbx_strand_id
1 'polypeptide(L)'
;PLGRVLFWFGIFVMFICALGLYGAALRNRFILFTFASIMFAKIFVVSIMILAFHVNPNSVVGIYKEMAWSAVRGYRSMVDTDADSLVVSLMMPIMKCCGMSNGEDFKGSQNFVREIIQGTDVTTISIPLPCCKLKKTYEPLFRSCPRHFDERNSNYKTGCWPILEKNIQSAYAKVSYAAILTTICELTMASLAVYLSITLG
;
A
#
# COMPACT_ATOMS: atom_id res chain seq x y z
N PRO A 1 7.01 7.00 2.63
CA PRO A 1 7.72 6.18 1.61
C PRO A 1 6.85 5.80 0.40
N LEU A 2 5.63 5.28 0.61
CA LEU A 2 4.72 4.85 -0.48
C LEU A 2 4.38 5.97 -1.48
N GLY A 3 4.10 7.18 -1.01
CA GLY A 3 3.81 8.33 -1.89
C GLY A 3 4.96 8.69 -2.83
N ARG A 4 6.22 8.56 -2.37
CA ARG A 4 7.40 8.80 -3.19
C ARG A 4 7.54 7.75 -4.30
N VAL A 5 7.26 6.48 -4.01
CA VAL A 5 7.31 5.39 -5.00
C VAL A 5 6.23 5.58 -6.06
N LEU A 6 4.99 5.87 -5.66
CA LEU A 6 3.88 6.12 -6.58
C LEU A 6 4.14 7.32 -7.50
N PHE A 7 4.74 8.39 -6.96
CA PHE A 7 5.09 9.57 -7.74
C PHE A 7 6.10 9.24 -8.86
N TRP A 8 7.20 8.55 -8.54
CA TRP A 8 8.18 8.16 -9.55
C TRP A 8 7.63 7.18 -10.57
N PHE A 9 6.79 6.23 -10.12
CA PHE A 9 6.09 5.31 -11.02
C PHE A 9 5.18 6.06 -12.00
N GLY A 10 4.43 7.07 -11.53
CA GLY A 10 3.58 7.89 -12.38
C GLY A 10 4.35 8.66 -13.45
N ILE A 11 5.47 9.29 -13.08
CA ILE A 11 6.36 9.99 -14.04
C ILE A 11 6.87 9.02 -15.10
N PHE A 12 7.30 7.82 -14.69
CA PHE A 12 7.80 6.81 -15.60
C PHE A 12 6.74 6.36 -16.62
N VAL A 13 5.50 6.12 -16.17
CA VAL A 13 4.39 5.77 -17.06
C VAL A 13 4.09 6.90 -18.05
N MET A 14 4.03 8.15 -17.58
CA MET A 14 3.81 9.32 -18.44
C MET A 14 4.89 9.47 -19.52
N PHE A 15 6.15 9.24 -19.16
CA PHE A 15 7.27 9.26 -20.09
C PHE A 15 7.13 8.21 -21.19
N ILE A 16 6.76 6.97 -20.83
CA ILE A 16 6.56 5.90 -21.82
C ILE A 16 5.39 6.22 -22.77
N CYS A 17 4.29 6.75 -22.23
CA CYS A 17 3.16 7.19 -23.05
C CYS A 17 3.56 8.28 -24.05
N ALA A 18 4.36 9.26 -23.62
CA ALA A 18 4.87 10.32 -24.48
C ALA A 18 5.77 9.76 -25.60
N LEU A 19 6.65 8.81 -25.30
CA LEU A 19 7.50 8.15 -26.32
C LEU A 19 6.66 7.42 -27.37
N GLY A 20 5.64 6.66 -26.95
CA GLY A 20 4.75 5.95 -27.86
C GLY A 20 4.01 6.89 -28.79
N LEU A 21 3.41 7.95 -28.23
CA LEU A 21 2.67 8.96 -29.00
C LEU A 21 3.57 9.73 -29.98
N TYR A 22 4.72 10.21 -29.49
CA TYR A 22 5.66 10.99 -30.28
C TYR A 22 6.31 10.15 -31.39
N GLY A 23 6.66 8.89 -31.10
CA GLY A 23 7.19 7.95 -32.09
C GLY A 23 6.21 7.67 -33.22
N ALA A 24 4.93 7.51 -32.90
CA ALA A 24 3.87 7.34 -33.89
C ALA A 24 3.64 8.61 -34.72
N ALA A 25 3.59 9.79 -34.08
CA ALA A 25 3.32 11.06 -34.75
C ALA A 25 4.43 11.47 -35.73
N LEU A 26 5.70 11.33 -35.32
CA LEU A 26 6.85 11.64 -36.17
C LEU A 26 7.22 10.53 -37.15
N ARG A 27 6.52 9.39 -37.10
CA ARG A 27 6.84 8.21 -37.90
C ARG A 27 8.33 7.82 -37.77
N ASN A 28 8.89 7.96 -36.57
CA ASN A 28 10.32 7.69 -36.33
C ASN A 28 10.53 6.26 -35.83
N ARG A 29 11.16 5.43 -36.68
CA ARG A 29 11.43 4.01 -36.41
C ARG A 29 12.21 3.77 -35.11
N PHE A 30 13.19 4.62 -34.80
CA PHE A 30 14.06 4.41 -33.63
C PHE A 30 13.27 4.59 -32.33
N ILE A 31 12.40 5.61 -32.28
CA ILE A 31 11.58 5.90 -31.10
C ILE A 31 10.55 4.79 -30.88
N LEU A 32 9.89 4.33 -31.95
CA LEU A 32 8.93 3.22 -31.87
C LEU A 32 9.60 1.91 -31.41
N PHE A 33 10.82 1.64 -31.88
CA PHE A 33 11.59 0.47 -31.45
C PHE A 33 11.98 0.55 -29.97
N THR A 34 12.44 1.72 -29.49
CA THR A 34 12.73 1.93 -28.06
C THR A 34 11.48 1.77 -27.21
N PHE A 35 10.34 2.32 -27.64
CA PHE A 35 9.05 2.15 -26.95
C PHE A 35 8.65 0.67 -26.85
N ALA A 36 8.73 -0.08 -27.96
CA ALA A 36 8.41 -1.51 -27.97
C ALA A 36 9.33 -2.31 -27.04
N SER A 37 10.63 -2.03 -27.05
CA SER A 37 11.62 -2.68 -26.17
C SER A 37 11.29 -2.47 -24.69
N ILE A 38 10.95 -1.24 -24.28
CA ILE A 38 10.55 -0.94 -22.89
C ILE A 38 9.26 -1.70 -22.52
N MET A 39 8.29 -1.77 -23.43
CA MET A 39 7.04 -2.52 -23.21
C MET A 39 7.31 -4.01 -22.99
N PHE A 40 8.13 -4.65 -23.83
CA PHE A 40 8.50 -6.07 -23.65
C PHE A 40 9.23 -6.31 -22.33
N ALA A 41 10.18 -5.44 -21.96
CA ALA A 41 10.87 -5.53 -20.68
C ALA A 41 9.90 -5.45 -19.50
N LYS A 42 8.92 -4.54 -19.55
CA LYS A 42 7.89 -4.41 -18.52
C LYS A 42 6.99 -5.66 -18.46
N ILE A 43 6.52 -6.17 -19.60
CA ILE A 43 5.71 -7.39 -19.69
C ILE A 43 6.45 -8.56 -19.03
N PHE A 44 7.75 -8.70 -19.30
CA PHE A 44 8.57 -9.75 -18.68
C PHE A 44 8.59 -9.65 -17.15
N VAL A 45 8.84 -8.46 -16.60
CA VAL A 45 8.86 -8.23 -15.14
C VAL A 45 7.49 -8.52 -14.52
N VAL A 46 6.41 -8.00 -15.10
CA VAL A 46 5.04 -8.21 -14.60
C VAL A 46 4.66 -9.69 -14.66
N SER A 47 5.05 -10.41 -15.72
CA SER A 47 4.77 -11.85 -15.86
C SER A 47 5.44 -12.66 -14.75
N ILE A 48 6.69 -12.37 -14.42
CA ILE A 48 7.40 -13.00 -13.30
C ILE A 48 6.67 -12.74 -11.98
N MET A 49 6.23 -11.51 -11.74
CA MET A 49 5.50 -11.15 -10.52
C MET A 49 4.17 -11.90 -10.39
N ILE A 50 3.41 -12.00 -11.48
CA ILE A 50 2.15 -12.77 -11.52
C ILE A 50 2.42 -14.24 -11.22
N LEU A 51 3.41 -14.85 -11.89
CA LEU A 51 3.79 -16.25 -11.69
C LEU A 51 4.23 -16.50 -10.24
N ALA A 52 5.08 -15.65 -9.68
CA ALA A 52 5.56 -15.78 -8.30
C ALA A 52 4.40 -15.79 -7.29
N PHE A 53 3.39 -14.95 -7.50
CA PHE A 53 2.21 -14.90 -6.63
C PHE A 53 1.35 -16.17 -6.75
N HIS A 54 1.08 -16.66 -7.97
CA HIS A 54 0.25 -17.85 -8.16
C HIS A 54 0.94 -19.14 -7.70
N VAL A 55 2.28 -19.22 -7.79
CA VAL A 55 3.05 -20.38 -7.33
C VAL A 55 3.20 -20.38 -5.81
N ASN A 56 3.49 -19.22 -5.20
CA ASN A 56 3.67 -19.12 -3.75
C ASN A 56 3.13 -17.79 -3.21
N PRO A 57 1.82 -17.71 -2.92
CA PRO A 57 1.20 -16.48 -2.42
C PRO A 57 1.76 -16.07 -1.05
N ASN A 58 2.23 -17.04 -0.25
CA ASN A 58 2.75 -16.80 1.09
C ASN A 58 4.03 -15.95 1.09
N SER A 59 4.89 -16.11 0.07
CA SER A 59 6.10 -15.28 -0.07
C SER A 59 5.77 -13.81 -0.27
N VAL A 60 4.77 -13.51 -1.11
CA VAL A 60 4.32 -12.13 -1.37
C VAL A 60 3.64 -11.56 -0.13
N VAL A 61 2.75 -12.33 0.49
CA VAL A 61 2.06 -11.95 1.73
C VAL A 61 3.06 -11.69 2.87
N GLY A 62 4.16 -12.44 2.94
CA GLY A 62 5.24 -12.23 3.92
C GLY A 62 5.89 -10.84 3.82
N ILE A 63 6.11 -10.33 2.60
CA ILE A 63 6.64 -8.96 2.39
C ILE A 63 5.66 -7.92 2.96
N TYR A 64 4.36 -8.10 2.70
CA TYR A 64 3.32 -7.24 3.26
C TYR A 64 3.25 -7.30 4.77
N LYS A 65 3.49 -8.48 5.34
CA LYS A 65 3.55 -8.68 6.79
C LYS A 65 4.65 -7.85 7.42
N GLU A 66 5.86 -7.92 6.86
CA GLU A 66 7.00 -7.15 7.35
C GLU A 66 6.80 -5.65 7.17
N MET A 67 6.22 -5.21 6.05
CA MET A 67 5.88 -3.79 5.84
C MET A 67 4.86 -3.29 6.87
N ALA A 68 3.82 -4.07 7.15
CA ALA A 68 2.80 -3.70 8.13
C ALA A 68 3.35 -3.71 9.56
N TRP A 69 4.22 -4.67 9.92
CA TRP A 69 4.97 -4.65 11.17
C TRP A 69 5.89 -3.44 11.28
N SER A 70 6.59 -3.09 10.21
CA SER A 70 7.45 -1.90 10.13
C SER A 70 6.64 -0.64 10.40
N ALA A 71 5.46 -0.49 9.79
CA ALA A 71 4.57 0.64 10.02
C ALA A 71 4.07 0.72 11.48
N VAL A 72 3.68 -0.40 12.09
CA VAL A 72 3.26 -0.44 13.50
C VAL A 72 4.41 -0.10 14.45
N ARG A 73 5.64 -0.54 14.18
CA ARG A 73 6.84 -0.17 14.97
C ARG A 73 7.27 1.28 14.74
N GLY A 74 7.04 1.82 13.55
CA GLY A 74 7.29 3.22 13.17
C GLY A 74 6.22 4.19 13.68
N TYR A 75 5.09 3.68 14.18
CA TYR A 75 4.01 4.50 14.71
C TYR A 75 4.45 5.38 15.88
N ARG A 76 4.16 6.68 15.80
CA ARG A 76 4.47 7.65 16.86
C ARG A 76 3.24 8.12 17.59
N SER A 77 2.31 8.76 16.87
CA SER A 77 1.05 9.24 17.43
C SER A 77 0.01 9.44 16.33
N MET A 78 -1.24 9.71 16.71
CA MET A 78 -2.33 9.98 15.75
C MET A 78 -2.24 11.37 15.11
N VAL A 79 -1.53 12.30 15.75
CA VAL A 79 -1.39 13.70 15.30
C VAL A 79 -0.15 13.87 14.42
N ASP A 80 0.77 12.91 14.47
CA ASP A 80 1.98 12.92 13.68
C ASP A 80 1.67 12.72 12.18
N THR A 81 2.31 13.52 11.33
CA THR A 81 2.16 13.49 9.87
C THR A 81 3.07 12.48 9.19
N ASP A 82 3.91 11.78 9.96
CA ASP A 82 4.73 10.68 9.46
C ASP A 82 3.88 9.61 8.78
N ALA A 83 4.38 9.05 7.68
CA ALA A 83 3.62 8.12 6.84
C ALA A 83 3.14 6.88 7.62
N ASP A 84 3.96 6.36 8.53
CA ASP A 84 3.66 5.19 9.35
C ASP A 84 2.54 5.51 10.36
N SER A 85 2.64 6.68 11.00
CA SER A 85 1.63 7.24 11.91
C SER A 85 0.28 7.43 11.23
N LEU A 86 0.27 7.99 10.01
CA LEU A 86 -0.94 8.19 9.23
C LEU A 86 -1.60 6.87 8.82
N VAL A 87 -0.82 5.94 8.25
CA VAL A 87 -1.34 4.66 7.78
C VAL A 87 -1.94 3.87 8.93
N VAL A 88 -1.21 3.72 10.03
CA VAL A 88 -1.67 2.94 11.20
C VAL A 88 -2.87 3.62 11.88
N SER A 89 -2.89 4.95 11.97
CA SER A 89 -4.03 5.70 12.54
C SER A 89 -5.32 5.57 11.74
N LEU A 90 -5.24 5.40 10.42
CA LEU A 90 -6.40 5.15 9.57
C LEU A 90 -6.79 3.67 9.57
N MET A 91 -5.81 2.78 9.52
CA MET A 91 -6.00 1.34 9.42
C MET A 91 -6.75 0.76 10.62
N MET A 92 -6.29 1.03 11.84
CA MET A 92 -6.85 0.47 13.09
C MET A 92 -8.36 0.73 13.26
N PRO A 93 -8.87 1.98 13.11
CA PRO A 93 -10.30 2.24 13.27
C PRO A 93 -11.14 1.71 12.10
N ILE A 94 -10.65 1.79 10.85
CA ILE A 94 -11.39 1.30 9.67
C ILE A 94 -11.57 -0.22 9.75
N MET A 95 -10.51 -0.93 10.15
CA MET A 95 -10.49 -2.39 10.22
C MET A 95 -10.95 -2.93 11.57
N LYS A 96 -11.26 -2.06 12.54
CA LYS A 96 -11.68 -2.42 13.90
C LYS A 96 -10.70 -3.39 14.58
N CYS A 97 -9.42 -3.05 14.52
CA CYS A 97 -8.33 -3.85 15.05
C CYS A 97 -7.29 -2.94 15.72
N CYS A 98 -6.28 -3.52 16.36
CA CYS A 98 -5.22 -2.80 17.04
C CYS A 98 -3.90 -3.56 16.91
N GLY A 99 -2.85 -2.87 16.47
CA GLY A 99 -1.55 -3.48 16.20
C GLY A 99 -1.61 -4.54 15.11
N MET A 100 -0.57 -5.36 15.00
CA MET A 100 -0.52 -6.48 14.05
C MET A 100 -1.18 -7.73 14.64
N SER A 101 -0.78 -8.08 15.86
CA SER A 101 -1.29 -9.20 16.64
C SER A 101 -2.32 -8.74 17.67
N ASN A 102 -2.06 -7.63 18.34
CA ASN A 102 -2.95 -6.96 19.30
C ASN A 102 -2.31 -5.64 19.80
N GLY A 103 -2.95 -4.93 20.72
CA GLY A 103 -2.46 -3.67 21.27
C GLY A 103 -1.18 -3.74 22.09
N GLU A 104 -0.76 -4.93 22.52
CA GLU A 104 0.52 -5.11 23.23
C GLU A 104 1.72 -4.85 22.32
N ASP A 105 1.54 -4.91 21.00
CA ASP A 105 2.60 -4.63 20.01
C ASP A 105 3.22 -3.24 20.19
N PHE A 106 2.51 -2.29 20.81
CA PHE A 106 2.99 -0.94 21.08
C PHE A 106 3.76 -0.81 22.41
N LYS A 107 3.64 -1.77 23.34
CA LYS A 107 4.32 -1.68 24.64
C LYS A 107 5.83 -1.78 24.53
N GLY A 108 6.37 -2.39 23.47
CA GLY A 108 7.80 -2.44 23.18
C GLY A 108 8.29 -1.40 22.18
N SER A 109 7.41 -0.56 21.63
CA SER A 109 7.80 0.42 20.61
C SER A 109 8.54 1.61 21.24
N GLN A 110 9.73 1.93 20.72
CA GLN A 110 10.51 3.10 21.12
C GLN A 110 9.98 4.40 20.50
N ASN A 111 9.27 4.30 19.38
CA ASN A 111 8.77 5.46 18.62
C ASN A 111 7.41 5.94 19.12
N PHE A 112 6.66 5.05 19.78
CA PHE A 112 5.31 5.35 20.24
C PHE A 112 5.31 6.37 21.39
N VAL A 113 4.71 7.53 21.13
CA VAL A 113 4.53 8.59 22.11
C VAL A 113 3.38 8.22 23.03
N ARG A 114 3.70 7.96 24.29
CA ARG A 114 2.75 7.50 25.31
C ARG A 114 1.99 8.63 25.98
N GLU A 115 2.39 9.87 25.78
CA GLU A 115 1.77 11.01 26.43
C GLU A 115 0.82 11.70 25.46
N ILE A 116 -0.46 11.76 25.81
CA ILE A 116 -1.43 12.60 25.12
C ILE A 116 -1.62 13.87 25.95
N ILE A 117 -1.35 15.01 25.32
CA ILE A 117 -1.57 16.33 25.91
C ILE A 117 -2.96 16.81 25.48
N GLN A 118 -3.87 16.97 26.43
CA GLN A 118 -5.19 17.59 26.22
C GLN A 118 -5.30 18.83 27.10
N GLY A 119 -4.89 19.99 26.57
CA GLY A 119 -4.81 21.22 27.37
C GLY A 119 -3.71 21.11 28.43
N THR A 120 -4.07 21.20 29.71
CA THR A 120 -3.14 21.07 30.85
C THR A 120 -3.00 19.64 31.38
N ASP A 121 -3.87 18.71 30.95
CA ASP A 121 -3.84 17.31 31.39
C ASP A 121 -2.92 16.47 30.49
N VAL A 122 -1.93 15.83 31.11
CA VAL A 122 -1.08 14.82 30.48
C VAL A 122 -1.61 13.44 30.86
N THR A 123 -2.05 12.67 29.85
CA THR A 123 -2.49 11.29 30.07
C THR A 123 -1.46 10.33 29.46
N THR A 124 -0.87 9.48 30.29
CA THR A 124 -0.01 8.39 29.84
C THR A 124 -0.85 7.20 29.37
N ILE A 125 -0.62 6.74 28.14
CA ILE A 125 -1.32 5.64 27.50
C ILE A 125 -0.34 4.51 27.16
N SER A 126 -0.81 3.27 27.29
CA SER A 126 -0.05 2.07 26.95
C SER A 126 -0.32 1.55 25.54
N ILE A 127 -1.47 1.94 24.96
CA ILE A 127 -1.97 1.52 23.65
C ILE A 127 -2.45 2.76 22.89
N PRO A 128 -2.27 2.85 21.56
CA PRO A 128 -2.67 4.02 20.77
C PRO A 128 -4.17 4.35 20.83
N LEU A 129 -4.49 5.64 20.77
CA LEU A 129 -5.86 6.15 20.68
C LEU A 129 -6.69 5.53 19.53
N PRO A 130 -6.15 5.30 18.31
CA PRO A 130 -6.94 4.71 17.22
C PRO A 130 -7.37 3.25 17.46
N CYS A 131 -6.88 2.59 18.51
CA CYS A 131 -7.38 1.28 18.94
C CYS A 131 -8.73 1.37 19.69
N CYS A 132 -9.10 2.56 20.18
CA CYS A 132 -10.42 2.83 20.73
C CYS A 132 -11.50 2.71 19.64
N LYS A 133 -12.73 2.38 20.03
CA LYS A 133 -13.87 2.51 19.12
C LYS A 133 -14.15 3.99 18.93
N LEU A 134 -13.98 4.48 17.70
CA LEU A 134 -14.17 5.88 17.34
C LEU A 134 -15.56 6.13 16.75
N LYS A 135 -16.07 7.35 16.94
CA LYS A 135 -17.22 7.91 16.21
C LYS A 135 -16.79 8.28 14.79
N LYS A 136 -17.76 8.66 13.95
CA LYS A 136 -17.49 9.23 12.61
C LYS A 136 -16.66 10.52 12.66
N THR A 137 -16.67 11.23 13.79
CA THR A 137 -15.87 12.44 14.06
C THR A 137 -14.43 12.13 14.48
N TYR A 138 -13.98 10.87 14.43
CA TYR A 138 -12.67 10.42 14.91
C TYR A 138 -12.42 10.60 16.41
N GLU A 139 -13.47 10.92 17.18
CA GLU A 139 -13.42 10.99 18.63
C GLU A 139 -13.74 9.62 19.26
N PRO A 140 -13.19 9.29 20.45
CA PRO A 140 -13.58 8.10 21.19
C PRO A 140 -15.09 8.04 21.44
N LEU A 141 -15.69 6.89 21.16
CA LEU A 141 -17.11 6.64 21.45
C LEU A 141 -17.37 6.64 22.96
N PHE A 142 -16.40 6.12 23.74
CA PHE A 142 -16.45 6.05 25.20
C PHE A 142 -15.37 6.92 25.81
N ARG A 143 -15.74 7.75 26.80
CA ARG A 143 -14.80 8.64 27.51
C ARG A 143 -13.73 7.90 28.32
N SER A 144 -13.94 6.61 28.62
CA SER A 144 -12.95 5.78 29.33
C SER A 144 -11.73 5.45 28.48
N CYS A 145 -11.83 5.46 27.15
CA CYS A 145 -10.72 5.22 26.24
C CYS A 145 -10.12 6.58 25.81
N PRO A 146 -8.79 6.78 25.87
CA PRO A 146 -7.71 5.78 25.96
C PRO A 146 -7.15 5.55 27.38
N ARG A 147 -7.80 6.05 28.45
CA ARG A 147 -7.29 5.88 29.83
C ARG A 147 -7.38 4.42 30.30
N HIS A 148 -8.44 3.72 29.92
CA HIS A 148 -8.68 2.32 30.23
C HIS A 148 -9.17 1.60 28.97
N PHE A 149 -8.58 0.45 28.66
CA PHE A 149 -8.95 -0.38 27.51
C PHE A 149 -9.72 -1.60 27.98
N ASP A 150 -10.92 -1.79 27.42
CA ASP A 150 -11.74 -2.98 27.60
C ASP A 150 -12.39 -3.39 26.26
N GLU A 151 -13.01 -4.57 26.23
CA GLU A 151 -13.64 -5.12 25.02
C GLU A 151 -14.86 -4.31 24.54
N ARG A 152 -15.49 -3.56 25.45
CA ARG A 152 -16.66 -2.73 25.12
C ARG A 152 -16.20 -1.45 24.42
N ASN A 153 -15.11 -0.84 24.89
CA ASN A 153 -14.67 0.48 24.43
C ASN A 153 -13.57 0.47 23.35
N SER A 154 -12.90 -0.65 23.11
CA SER A 154 -11.75 -0.73 22.21
C SER A 154 -11.67 -2.08 21.46
N ASN A 155 -10.80 -2.15 20.46
CA ASN A 155 -10.51 -3.39 19.72
C ASN A 155 -9.09 -3.91 20.02
N TYR A 156 -8.58 -3.63 21.23
CA TYR A 156 -7.17 -3.87 21.58
C TYR A 156 -6.76 -5.35 21.53
N LYS A 157 -7.68 -6.30 21.68
CA LYS A 157 -7.40 -7.75 21.59
C LYS A 157 -7.38 -8.30 20.17
N THR A 158 -7.83 -7.52 19.18
CA THR A 158 -7.98 -7.98 17.80
C THR A 158 -6.83 -7.45 16.96
N GLY A 159 -5.90 -8.31 16.55
CA GLY A 159 -4.82 -7.94 15.64
C GLY A 159 -5.31 -7.61 14.24
N CYS A 160 -4.64 -6.66 13.57
CA CYS A 160 -4.99 -6.28 12.22
C CYS A 160 -4.52 -7.25 11.14
N TRP A 161 -3.51 -8.09 11.42
CA TRP A 161 -2.90 -8.95 10.41
C TRP A 161 -3.88 -9.94 9.75
N PRO A 162 -4.70 -10.72 10.48
CA PRO A 162 -5.59 -11.70 9.84
C PRO A 162 -6.62 -11.04 8.90
N ILE A 163 -7.08 -9.84 9.25
CA ILE A 163 -8.00 -9.06 8.43
C ILE A 163 -7.27 -8.51 7.19
N LEU A 164 -6.05 -8.00 7.37
CA LEU A 164 -5.22 -7.48 6.29
C LEU A 164 -4.83 -8.58 5.30
N GLU A 165 -4.39 -9.73 5.78
CA GLU A 165 -4.00 -10.89 4.98
C GLU A 165 -5.13 -11.34 4.06
N LYS A 166 -6.34 -11.49 4.60
CA LYS A 166 -7.53 -11.84 3.81
C LYS A 166 -7.85 -10.79 2.75
N ASN A 167 -7.76 -9.50 3.10
CA ASN A 167 -8.01 -8.40 2.18
C ASN A 167 -6.94 -8.33 1.08
N ILE A 168 -5.67 -8.53 1.42
CA ILE A 168 -4.54 -8.57 0.49
C ILE A 168 -4.75 -9.71 -0.50
N GLN A 169 -4.97 -10.94 -0.02
CA GLN A 169 -5.18 -12.08 -0.91
C GLN A 169 -6.35 -11.86 -1.89
N SER A 170 -7.48 -11.34 -1.39
CA SER A 170 -8.64 -11.04 -2.24
C SER A 170 -8.37 -9.92 -3.24
N ALA A 171 -7.73 -8.83 -2.83
CA ALA A 171 -7.37 -7.73 -3.70
C ALA A 171 -6.37 -8.18 -4.78
N TYR A 172 -5.36 -8.95 -4.40
CA TYR A 172 -4.34 -9.46 -5.30
C TYR A 172 -4.92 -10.39 -6.37
N ALA A 173 -5.86 -11.27 -6.02
CA ALA A 173 -6.53 -12.10 -7.01
C ALA A 173 -7.22 -11.23 -8.09
N LYS A 174 -7.97 -10.19 -7.68
CA LYS A 174 -8.63 -9.25 -8.59
C LYS A 174 -7.63 -8.45 -9.44
N VAL A 175 -6.57 -7.95 -8.81
CA VAL A 175 -5.50 -7.20 -9.48
C VAL A 175 -4.76 -8.09 -10.48
N SER A 176 -4.54 -9.37 -10.17
CA SER A 176 -3.90 -10.31 -11.09
C SER A 176 -4.70 -10.50 -12.37
N TYR A 177 -6.04 -10.60 -12.30
CA TYR A 177 -6.87 -10.68 -13.52
C TYR A 177 -6.79 -9.40 -14.36
N ALA A 178 -6.86 -8.23 -13.70
CA ALA A 178 -6.71 -6.95 -14.38
C ALA A 178 -5.31 -6.79 -15.01
N ALA A 179 -4.26 -7.27 -14.33
CA ALA A 179 -2.89 -7.24 -14.83
C ALA A 179 -2.73 -8.11 -16.07
N ILE A 180 -3.29 -9.33 -16.07
CA ILE A 180 -3.27 -10.22 -17.25
C ILE A 180 -3.93 -9.53 -18.45
N LEU A 181 -5.12 -8.95 -18.28
CA LEU A 181 -5.80 -8.21 -19.35
C LEU A 181 -4.93 -7.05 -19.87
N THR A 182 -4.34 -6.28 -18.94
CA THR A 182 -3.48 -5.14 -19.28
C THR A 182 -2.23 -5.60 -20.05
N THR A 183 -1.59 -6.71 -19.66
CA THR A 183 -0.43 -7.26 -20.38
C THR A 183 -0.77 -7.73 -21.80
N ILE A 184 -1.99 -8.22 -22.03
CA ILE A 184 -2.45 -8.57 -23.38
C ILE A 184 -2.58 -7.31 -24.25
N CYS A 185 -3.19 -6.25 -23.71
CA CYS A 185 -3.26 -4.96 -24.42
C CYS A 185 -1.87 -4.37 -24.70
N GLU A 186 -0.94 -4.49 -23.77
CA GLU A 186 0.44 -4.03 -23.96
C GLU A 186 1.18 -4.83 -25.03
N LEU A 187 0.95 -6.15 -25.09
CA LEU A 187 1.53 -7.00 -26.13
C LEU A 187 1.02 -6.63 -27.53
N THR A 188 -0.27 -6.30 -27.67
CA THR A 188 -0.81 -5.86 -28.97
C THR A 188 -0.25 -4.49 -29.38
N MET A 189 -0.14 -3.55 -28.44
CA MET A 189 0.48 -2.25 -28.69
C MET A 189 1.96 -2.36 -29.06
N ALA A 190 2.73 -3.23 -28.36
CA ALA A 190 4.13 -3.47 -28.67
C ALA A 190 4.30 -4.11 -30.05
N SER A 191 3.47 -5.11 -30.39
CA SER A 191 3.46 -5.75 -31.71
C SER A 191 3.16 -4.76 -32.83
N LEU A 192 2.18 -3.87 -32.63
CA LEU A 192 1.85 -2.81 -33.57
C LEU A 192 3.02 -1.82 -33.75
N ALA A 193 3.67 -1.41 -32.66
CA ALA A 193 4.83 -0.53 -32.72
C ALA A 193 6.00 -1.15 -33.51
N VAL A 194 6.25 -2.45 -33.33
CA VAL A 194 7.24 -3.19 -34.12
C VAL A 194 6.85 -3.22 -35.60
N TYR A 195 5.60 -3.56 -35.92
CA TYR A 195 5.11 -3.58 -37.30
C TYR A 195 5.26 -2.22 -37.99
N LEU A 196 4.87 -1.13 -37.33
CA LEU A 196 5.04 0.23 -37.83
C LEU A 196 6.53 0.58 -38.00
N SER A 197 7.40 0.17 -37.07
CA SER A 197 8.83 0.45 -37.18
C SER A 197 9.49 -0.21 -38.40
N ILE A 198 8.99 -1.37 -38.82
CA ILE A 198 9.46 -2.12 -40.00
C ILE A 198 8.91 -1.51 -41.30
N THR A 199 7.62 -1.16 -41.32
CA THR A 199 6.95 -0.61 -42.53
C THR A 199 7.28 0.85 -42.84
N LEU A 200 7.84 1.58 -41.86
CA LEU A 200 8.38 2.93 -42.05
C LEU A 200 9.82 2.95 -42.59
N GLY A 201 10.43 1.77 -42.81
CA GLY A 201 11.71 1.61 -43.52
C GLY A 201 11.53 1.62 -45.03
#